data_AF-S4PL59-F1
#
_entry.id   AF-S4PL59-F1
#
_cell.length_a   1.000
_cell.length_b   1.000
_cell.length_c   1.000
_cell.angle_alpha   90.00
_cell.angle_beta   90.00
_cell.angle_gamma   90.00
#
_symmetry.space_group_name_H-M   'P 1'
#
loop_
_entity.id
_entity.type
_entity.pdbx_description
1 polymer ?
#
loop_
_entity_poly.entity_id
_entity_poly.type
_entity_poly.pdbx_seq_one_letter_code
_entity_poly.pdbx_strand_id
1 'polypeptide(L)' 'MRVVKSPAEVELMKEACYIGSQSVNLAMACTKPGISEHAVSAILEYSSRMSGAEHAAFPPVVAGGARAT' A
#
# COMPACT_ATOMS: atom_id res chain seq x y z
N MET A 1 8.98 -22.42 13.46
CA MET A 1 8.67 -21.24 14.31
C MET A 1 8.54 -20.02 13.40
N ARG A 2 7.44 -19.25 13.48
CA ARG A 2 7.23 -18.00 12.69
C ARG A 2 6.81 -16.79 13.55
N VAL A 3 6.55 -17.03 14.83
CA VAL A 3 6.00 -16.02 15.74
C VAL A 3 7.07 -14.99 16.11
N VAL A 4 8.28 -15.45 16.46
CA VAL A 4 9.45 -14.61 16.70
C VAL A 4 10.25 -14.48 15.42
N LYS A 5 10.55 -13.24 15.01
CA LYS A 5 11.26 -12.92 13.77
C LYS A 5 12.74 -12.79 14.09
N SER A 6 13.58 -13.27 13.17
CA SER A 6 14.99 -12.96 13.17
C SER A 6 15.23 -11.47 12.89
N PRO A 7 16.40 -10.92 13.25
CA PRO A 7 16.76 -9.55 12.89
C PRO A 7 16.65 -9.26 11.39
N ALA A 8 17.03 -10.22 10.53
CA ALA A 8 16.94 -10.07 9.08
C ALA A 8 15.49 -9.97 8.58
N GLU A 9 14.57 -10.78 9.13
CA GLU A 9 13.13 -10.66 8.80
C GLU A 9 12.57 -9.31 9.23
N VAL A 10 12.99 -8.78 10.37
CA VAL A 10 12.56 -7.45 10.84
C VAL A 10 13.01 -6.36 9.88
N GLU A 11 14.25 -6.42 9.36
CA GLU A 11 14.73 -5.44 8.37
C GLU A 11 13.93 -5.52 7.05
N LEU A 12 13.60 -6.72 6.57
CA LEU A 12 12.73 -6.88 5.40
C LEU A 12 11.32 -6.31 5.64
N MET A 13 10.77 -6.52 6.83
CA MET A 13 9.47 -5.95 7.20
C MET A 13 9.50 -4.41 7.24
N LYS A 14 10.59 -3.80 7.73
CA LYS A 14 10.75 -2.34 7.73
C LYS A 14 10.76 -1.77 6.32
N GLU A 15 11.47 -2.41 5.39
CA GLU A 15 11.49 -1.99 3.99
C GLU A 15 10.10 -2.09 3.35
N ALA A 16 9.39 -3.20 3.57
CA ALA A 16 8.01 -3.35 3.10
C ALA A 16 7.08 -2.26 3.67
N CYS A 17 7.21 -1.92 4.96
CA CYS A 17 6.48 -0.82 5.59
C CYS A 17 6.85 0.54 5.00
N TYR A 18 8.13 0.77 4.71
CA TYR A 18 8.61 2.01 4.10
C TYR A 18 7.97 2.22 2.72
N ILE A 19 8.09 1.22 1.83
CA ILE A 19 7.46 1.26 0.49
C ILE A 19 5.96 1.49 0.60
N GLY A 20 5.26 0.67 1.42
CA GLY A 20 3.82 0.78 1.61
C GLY A 20 3.38 2.16 2.11
N SER A 21 4.13 2.76 3.04
CA SER A 21 3.84 4.10 3.55
C SER A 21 3.97 5.19 2.47
N GLN A 22 5.00 5.12 1.63
CA GLN A 22 5.20 6.08 0.54
C GLN A 22 4.11 5.94 -0.52
N SER A 23 3.72 4.70 -0.87
CA SER A 23 2.63 4.42 -1.80
C SER A 23 1.27 4.92 -1.31
N VAL A 24 0.96 4.73 -0.03
CA VAL A 24 -0.27 5.28 0.58
C VAL A 24 -0.24 6.80 0.59
N ASN A 25 0.89 7.43 0.94
CA ASN A 25 1.04 8.89 0.91
C ASN A 25 0.81 9.45 -0.50
N LEU A 26 1.35 8.82 -1.53
CA LEU A 26 1.11 9.22 -2.92
C LEU A 26 -0.36 9.05 -3.32
N ALA A 27 -0.96 7.90 -2.99
CA ALA A 27 -2.36 7.63 -3.28
C ALA A 27 -3.27 8.70 -2.64
N MET A 28 -3.01 9.09 -1.38
CA MET A 28 -3.69 10.19 -0.70
C MET A 28 -3.49 11.53 -1.43
N ALA A 29 -2.25 11.88 -1.79
CA ALA A 29 -1.93 13.13 -2.46
C ALA A 29 -2.59 13.27 -3.84
N CYS A 30 -2.87 12.15 -4.52
CA CYS A 30 -3.56 12.13 -5.80
C CYS A 30 -5.09 12.11 -5.69
N THR A 31 -5.66 12.00 -4.49
CA THR A 31 -7.12 12.02 -4.31
C THR A 31 -7.72 13.40 -4.54
N LYS A 32 -8.89 13.44 -5.18
CA LYS A 32 -9.70 14.65 -5.38
C LYS A 32 -11.16 14.26 -5.68
N PRO A 33 -12.14 15.14 -5.48
CA PRO A 33 -13.52 14.86 -5.88
C PRO A 33 -13.61 14.42 -7.35
N GLY A 34 -14.36 13.35 -7.61
CA GLY A 34 -14.55 12.78 -8.95
C GLY A 34 -13.51 11.74 -9.38
N ILE A 35 -12.46 11.47 -8.60
CA ILE A 35 -11.59 10.30 -8.84
C ILE A 35 -12.30 9.01 -8.39
N SER A 36 -12.14 7.94 -9.16
CA SER A 36 -12.69 6.62 -8.80
C SER A 36 -11.78 5.90 -7.79
N GLU A 37 -12.37 5.01 -6.99
CA GLU A 37 -11.62 4.14 -6.06
C GLU A 37 -10.61 3.27 -6.80
N HIS A 38 -10.95 2.78 -8.01
CA HIS A 38 -10.04 2.04 -8.87
C HIS A 38 -8.80 2.85 -9.27
N ALA A 39 -8.94 4.14 -9.55
CA ALA A 39 -7.80 4.98 -9.90
C ALA A 39 -6.86 5.17 -8.70
N VAL A 40 -7.40 5.33 -7.49
CA VAL A 40 -6.58 5.38 -6.26
C VAL A 40 -5.88 4.04 -6.01
N SER A 41 -6.56 2.91 -6.21
CA SER A 41 -5.97 1.57 -6.13
C SER A 41 -4.82 1.39 -7.13
N ALA A 42 -5.02 1.85 -8.38
CA ALA A 42 -3.99 1.77 -9.41
C ALA A 42 -2.74 2.58 -9.07
N ILE A 43 -2.90 3.76 -8.45
CA ILE A 43 -1.77 4.60 -7.99
C ILE A 43 -0.99 3.91 -6.87
N LEU A 44 -1.69 3.30 -5.92
CA LEU A 44 -1.08 2.54 -4.83
C LEU A 44 -0.28 1.34 -5.36
N GLU A 45 -0.88 0.55 -6.26
CA GLU A 45 -0.20 -0.61 -6.87
C GLU A 45 0.98 -0.21 -7.74
N TYR A 46 0.80 0.82 -8.58
CA TYR A 46 1.86 1.35 -9.43
C TYR A 46 3.06 1.79 -8.61
N SER A 47 2.85 2.65 -7.62
CA SER A 47 3.95 3.16 -6.79
C SER A 47 4.65 2.05 -6.02
N SER A 48 3.90 1.10 -5.45
CA SER A 48 4.47 -0.04 -4.71
C SER A 48 5.40 -0.86 -5.62
N ARG A 49 4.94 -1.18 -6.83
CA ARG A 49 5.71 -1.94 -7.84
C ARG A 49 6.94 -1.19 -8.33
N MET A 50 6.80 0.10 -8.61
CA MET A 50 7.93 0.94 -9.03
C MET A 50 8.99 1.09 -7.93
N SER A 51 8.60 0.94 -6.66
CA SER A 51 9.51 0.94 -5.51
C SER A 51 10.08 -0.44 -5.16
N GLY A 52 9.84 -1.46 -5.99
CA GLY A 52 10.44 -2.79 -5.83
C GLY A 52 9.55 -3.85 -5.16
N ALA A 53 8.30 -3.53 -4.80
CA ALA A 53 7.36 -4.52 -4.31
C ALA A 53 6.63 -5.21 -5.47
N GLU A 54 6.99 -6.44 -5.80
CA GLU A 54 6.39 -7.18 -6.92
C GLU A 54 4.86 -7.39 -6.74
N HIS A 55 4.44 -7.61 -5.50
CA HIS A 55 3.06 -7.95 -5.14
C HIS A 55 2.61 -7.20 -3.89
N ALA A 56 1.32 -6.86 -3.85
CA ALA A 56 0.68 -6.42 -2.61
C ALA A 56 0.52 -7.61 -1.65
N ALA A 57 0.58 -7.35 -0.34
CA ALA A 57 0.36 -8.38 0.68
C ALA A 57 -1.06 -8.95 0.64
N PHE A 58 -2.03 -8.16 0.17
CA PHE A 58 -3.43 -8.49 0.00
C PHE A 58 -4.06 -7.53 -1.03
N PRO A 59 -5.22 -7.85 -1.61
CA PRO A 59 -5.95 -6.93 -2.49
C PRO A 59 -6.21 -5.58 -1.79
N PRO A 60 -5.85 -4.44 -2.40
CA PRO A 60 -6.07 -3.14 -1.79
C PRO A 60 -7.57 -2.88 -1.56
N VAL A 61 -7.91 -2.41 -0.36
CA VAL A 61 -9.26 -1.95 -0.03
C VAL A 61 -9.27 -0.43 -0.16
N VAL A 62 -9.95 0.08 -1.18
CA VAL A 62 -10.16 1.51 -1.39
C VAL A 62 -11.66 1.77 -1.35
N ALA A 63 -12.12 2.43 -0.29
CA ALA A 63 -13.53 2.67 -0.04
C ALA A 63 -13.76 4.14 0.36
N GLY A 64 -14.77 4.77 -0.23
CA GLY A 64 -15.20 6.13 0.03
C GLY A 64 -16.70 6.21 0.32
N GLY A 65 -17.10 7.22 1.10
CA GLY A 65 -18.49 7.42 1.51
C GLY A 65 -19.04 6.23 2.29
N ALA A 66 -20.26 5.80 1.95
CA ALA A 66 -20.96 4.69 2.61
C ALA A 66 -20.24 3.34 2.55
N ARG A 67 -19.22 3.17 1.70
CA ARG A 67 -18.41 1.94 1.63
C ARG A 67 -17.32 1.88 2.72
N ALA A 68 -17.05 3.00 3.40
CA ALA A 68 -16.00 3.12 4.42
C ALA A 68 -16.55 3.31 5.86
N THR A 69 -17.87 3.25 6.02
CA THR A 69 -18.59 3.37 7.30
C THR A 69 -19.19 2.03 7.67
#